data_AF-A0A6B3I3Z1-F1
#
_entry.id   AF-A0A6B3I3Z1-F1
#
_cell.length_a   1.000
_cell.length_b   1.000
_cell.length_c   1.000
_cell.angle_alpha   90.00
_cell.angle_beta   90.00
_cell.angle_gamma   90.00
#
_symmetry.space_group_name_H-M   'P 1'
#
loop_
_entity.id
_entity.type
_entity.pdbx_description
1 polymer ?
#
loop_
_entity_poly.entity_id
_entity_poly.type
_entity_poly.pdbx_seq_one_letter_code
_entity_poly.pdbx_strand_id
1 'polypeptide(L)'
;MTKTVNHWIGGKTVEGTSGAYGPVTDPATGAVTTQVALASTEEVDAAVAAAKAAYATWGTSSLAQRTAILFRYRALLDAHRDDIAALITAEHGKVH
;
A
#
# COMPACT_ATOMS: atom_id res chain seq x y z
N MET A 1 -6.41 20.23 -5.10
CA MET A 1 -5.27 19.34 -5.39
C MET A 1 -5.80 17.91 -5.42
N THR A 2 -5.52 17.15 -6.47
CA THR A 2 -5.93 15.75 -6.57
C THR A 2 -5.15 14.95 -5.52
N LYS A 3 -5.84 14.08 -4.76
CA LYS A 3 -5.19 13.19 -3.78
C LYS A 3 -4.22 12.26 -4.52
N THR A 4 -3.02 12.10 -4.00
CA THR A 4 -1.99 11.21 -4.56
C THR A 4 -1.73 10.04 -3.61
N VAL A 5 -1.80 8.80 -4.12
CA VAL A 5 -1.29 7.60 -3.46
C VAL A 5 0.20 7.49 -3.78
N ASN A 6 1.00 7.74 -2.75
CA ASN A 6 2.46 7.67 -2.78
C ASN A 6 2.97 6.27 -2.41
N HIS A 7 4.27 6.03 -2.59
CA HIS A 7 4.90 4.76 -2.28
C HIS A 7 5.00 4.52 -0.76
N TRP A 8 5.08 3.25 -0.36
CA TRP A 8 5.42 2.85 1.00
C TRP A 8 6.71 2.03 1.00
N ILE A 9 7.83 2.66 1.34
CA ILE A 9 9.17 2.07 1.22
C ILE A 9 9.89 2.15 2.57
N GLY A 10 10.38 1.01 3.06
CA GLY A 10 11.15 0.97 4.30
C GLY A 10 10.34 1.37 5.55
N GLY A 11 9.02 1.13 5.56
CA GLY A 11 8.16 1.42 6.70
C GLY A 11 7.69 2.87 6.81
N LYS A 12 7.76 3.64 5.73
CA LYS A 12 7.28 5.03 5.66
C LYS A 12 6.74 5.38 4.28
N THR A 13 5.92 6.43 4.22
CA THR A 13 5.48 7.04 2.97
C THR A 13 6.67 7.72 2.27
N VAL A 14 6.80 7.51 0.97
CA VAL A 14 7.80 8.13 0.09
C VAL A 14 7.07 8.72 -1.11
N GLU A 15 7.20 10.03 -1.31
CA GLU A 15 6.60 10.72 -2.45
C GLU A 15 7.17 10.20 -3.77
N GLY A 16 6.29 9.96 -4.75
CA GLY A 16 6.71 9.56 -6.08
C GLY A 16 7.29 10.73 -6.86
N THR A 17 8.48 10.54 -7.42
CA THR A 17 9.31 11.55 -8.09
C THR A 17 9.48 11.29 -9.58
N SER A 18 8.96 10.16 -10.10
CA SER A 18 9.01 9.81 -11.52
C SER A 18 8.29 10.80 -12.44
N GLY A 19 7.35 11.59 -11.90
CA GLY A 19 6.45 12.43 -12.66
C GLY A 19 5.33 11.67 -13.40
N ALA A 20 5.32 10.34 -13.33
CA ALA A 20 4.32 9.48 -13.94
C ALA A 20 3.24 9.09 -12.91
N TYR A 21 1.97 9.25 -13.30
CA TYR A 21 0.83 8.97 -12.44
C TYR A 21 -0.23 8.16 -13.19
N GLY A 22 -0.83 7.20 -12.50
CA GLY A 22 -2.00 6.45 -12.97
C GLY A 22 -3.29 7.01 -12.36
N PRO A 23 -4.39 7.15 -13.11
CA PRO A 23 -5.66 7.59 -12.56
C PRO A 23 -6.30 6.49 -11.71
N VAL A 24 -6.89 6.87 -10.57
CA VAL A 24 -7.81 6.04 -9.80
C VAL A 24 -9.21 6.59 -10.05
N THR A 25 -10.00 5.81 -10.76
CA THR A 25 -11.32 6.20 -11.25
C THR A 25 -12.39 5.58 -10.39
N ASP A 26 -13.37 6.38 -9.96
CA ASP A 26 -14.62 5.87 -9.41
C ASP A 26 -15.42 5.21 -10.55
N PRO A 27 -15.61 3.87 -10.54
CA PRO A 27 -16.28 3.18 -11.63
C PRO A 27 -17.79 3.45 -11.70
N ALA A 28 -18.42 3.96 -10.63
CA ALA A 28 -19.84 4.29 -10.64
C ALA A 28 -20.11 5.61 -11.38
N THR A 29 -19.16 6.55 -11.34
CA THR A 29 -19.31 7.89 -11.95
C THR A 29 -18.40 8.14 -13.14
N GLY A 30 -17.34 7.35 -13.31
CA GLY A 30 -16.27 7.56 -14.28
C GLY A 30 -15.31 8.70 -13.91
N ALA A 31 -15.48 9.34 -12.76
CA ALA A 31 -14.64 10.45 -12.33
C ALA A 31 -13.29 9.98 -11.77
N VAL A 32 -12.20 10.67 -12.12
CA VAL A 32 -10.89 10.44 -11.49
C VAL A 32 -10.90 11.12 -10.11
N THR A 33 -10.87 10.31 -9.05
CA THR A 33 -10.95 10.80 -7.67
C THR A 33 -9.58 10.92 -7.01
N THR A 34 -8.60 10.17 -7.50
CA THR A 34 -7.26 10.04 -6.95
C THR A 34 -6.29 9.71 -8.08
N GLN A 35 -4.99 9.90 -7.86
CA GLN A 35 -3.94 9.39 -8.73
C GLN A 35 -2.95 8.57 -7.92
N VAL A 36 -2.34 7.56 -8.53
CA VAL A 36 -1.27 6.75 -7.93
C VAL A 36 0.05 7.09 -8.60
N ALA A 37 1.10 7.31 -7.81
CA ALA A 37 2.44 7.49 -8.33
C ALA A 37 2.93 6.18 -8.99
N LEU A 38 3.38 6.25 -10.23
CA LEU A 38 3.99 5.12 -10.93
C LEU A 38 5.49 5.14 -10.67
N ALA A 39 6.02 4.04 -10.13
CA ALA A 39 7.41 4.01 -9.66
C ALA A 39 8.43 4.15 -10.80
N SER A 40 9.49 4.93 -10.59
CA SER A 40 10.69 4.85 -11.43
C SER A 40 11.55 3.64 -11.07
N THR A 41 12.53 3.32 -11.91
CA THR A 41 13.51 2.24 -11.62
C THR A 41 14.24 2.49 -10.30
N GLU A 42 14.63 3.74 -10.03
CA GLU A 42 15.36 4.13 -8.83
C GLU A 42 14.51 3.97 -7.56
N GLU A 43 13.20 4.24 -7.66
CA GLU A 43 12.25 4.03 -6.56
C GLU A 43 12.04 2.54 -6.27
N VAL A 44 11.99 1.72 -7.32
CA VAL A 44 11.97 0.25 -7.19
C VAL A 44 13.26 -0.25 -6.55
N ASP A 45 14.42 0.25 -6.97
CA ASP A 45 15.72 -0.11 -6.40
C ASP A 45 15.80 0.26 -4.91
N ALA A 46 15.27 1.42 -4.52
CA ALA A 46 15.16 1.83 -3.11
C ALA A 46 14.27 0.87 -2.30
N ALA A 47 13.14 0.44 -2.87
CA ALA A 47 12.26 -0.56 -2.26
C ALA A 47 12.97 -1.90 -2.06
N VAL A 48 13.70 -2.37 -3.08
CA VAL A 48 14.49 -3.62 -3.03
C VAL A 48 15.62 -3.51 -2.01
N ALA A 49 16.33 -2.39 -1.95
CA ALA A 49 17.40 -2.17 -0.98
C ALA A 49 16.86 -2.20 0.47
N ALA A 50 15.72 -1.54 0.72
CA ALA A 50 15.06 -1.58 2.03
C ALA A 50 14.62 -2.99 2.42
N ALA A 51 14.05 -3.75 1.48
CA ALA A 51 13.67 -5.15 1.71
C ALA A 51 14.88 -6.05 2.00
N LYS A 52 16.00 -5.89 1.27
CA LYS A 52 17.26 -6.62 1.52
C LYS A 52 17.83 -6.32 2.90
N ALA A 53 17.82 -5.06 3.32
CA ALA A 53 18.28 -4.68 4.66
C ALA A 53 17.40 -5.31 5.75
N ALA A 54 16.07 -5.27 5.59
CA ALA A 54 15.14 -5.91 6.52
C ALA A 54 15.30 -7.43 6.56
N TYR A 55 15.65 -8.08 5.45
CA TYR A 55 15.84 -9.53 5.39
C TYR A 55 16.94 -10.04 6.32
N ALA A 56 17.98 -9.25 6.61
CA ALA A 56 19.06 -9.65 7.50
C ALA A 56 18.56 -10.01 8.92
N THR A 57 17.52 -9.33 9.41
CA THR A 57 16.91 -9.58 10.73
C THR A 57 15.58 -10.33 10.63
N TRP A 58 14.76 -9.99 9.63
CA TRP A 58 13.49 -10.67 9.41
C TRP A 58 13.67 -12.11 8.94
N GLY A 59 14.71 -12.41 8.17
CA GLY A 59 15.01 -13.76 7.68
C GLY A 59 15.29 -14.76 8.80
N THR A 60 15.87 -14.30 9.91
CA THR A 60 16.23 -15.13 11.07
C THR A 60 15.17 -15.14 12.17
N SER A 61 14.03 -14.47 11.96
CA SER A 61 12.94 -14.41 12.95
C SER A 61 12.28 -15.78 13.17
N SER A 62 11.96 -16.07 14.43
CA SER A 62 11.28 -17.30 14.83
C SER A 62 9.84 -17.39 14.29
N LEU A 63 9.32 -18.62 14.18
CA LEU A 63 7.93 -18.85 13.81
C LEU A 63 6.96 -18.13 14.75
N ALA A 64 7.25 -18.10 16.07
CA ALA A 64 6.43 -17.44 17.07
C ALA A 64 6.33 -15.92 16.82
N GLN A 65 7.46 -15.25 16.52
CA GLN A 65 7.48 -13.81 16.21
C GLN A 65 6.67 -13.50 14.94
N ARG A 66 6.85 -14.29 13.87
CA ARG A 66 6.09 -14.12 12.62
C ARG A 66 4.60 -14.30 12.84
N THR A 67 4.23 -15.32 13.62
CA THR A 67 2.82 -15.63 13.95
C THR A 67 2.17 -14.52 14.76
N ALA A 68 2.87 -13.97 15.76
CA ALA A 68 2.37 -12.84 16.55
C ALA A 68 2.06 -11.61 15.67
N ILE A 69 2.92 -11.31 14.69
CA ILE A 69 2.70 -10.22 13.73
C ILE A 69 1.46 -10.48 12.86
N LEU A 70 1.28 -11.70 12.36
CA LEU A 70 0.10 -12.06 11.56
C LEU A 70 -1.21 -11.97 12.37
N PHE A 71 -1.20 -12.37 13.64
CA PHE A 71 -2.37 -12.19 14.51
C PHE A 71 -2.66 -10.71 14.79
N ARG A 72 -1.63 -9.89 15.01
CA ARG A 72 -1.82 -8.44 15.16
C ARG A 72 -2.37 -7.83 13.88
N TYR A 73 -1.88 -8.24 12.71
CA TYR A 73 -2.40 -7.81 11.42
C TYR A 73 -3.88 -8.18 11.25
N ARG A 74 -4.26 -9.43 11.58
CA ARG A 74 -5.67 -9.85 11.58
C ARG A 74 -6.54 -8.98 12.49
N ALA A 75 -6.08 -8.68 13.71
CA ALA A 75 -6.84 -7.84 14.63
C ALA A 75 -7.04 -6.41 14.09
N LEU A 76 -6.02 -5.86 13.41
CA LEU A 76 -6.14 -4.56 12.74
C LEU A 76 -7.12 -4.62 11.56
N LEU A 77 -7.08 -5.69 10.75
CA LEU A 77 -8.04 -5.88 9.65
C LEU A 77 -9.48 -5.92 10.16
N ASP A 78 -9.73 -6.64 11.24
CA ASP A 78 -11.08 -6.75 11.84
C ASP A 78 -11.54 -5.40 12.40
N ALA A 79 -10.66 -4.68 13.12
CA ALA A 79 -10.96 -3.37 13.68
C ALA A 79 -11.24 -2.29 12.62
N HIS A 80 -10.71 -2.43 11.41
CA HIS A 80 -10.87 -1.48 10.30
C HIS A 80 -11.71 -2.06 9.14
N ARG A 81 -12.50 -3.11 9.40
CA ARG A 81 -13.24 -3.83 8.36
C ARG A 81 -14.11 -2.92 7.50
N ASP A 82 -14.89 -2.05 8.14
CA ASP A 82 -15.84 -1.18 7.43
C ASP A 82 -15.13 -0.13 6.59
N ASP A 83 -14.04 0.47 7.12
CA ASP A 83 -13.19 1.41 6.39
C ASP A 83 -12.58 0.76 5.14
N ILE A 84 -12.04 -0.46 5.29
CA ILE A 84 -11.45 -1.22 4.18
C ILE A 84 -12.52 -1.58 3.14
N ALA A 85 -13.72 -1.98 3.56
CA ALA A 85 -14.82 -2.29 2.65
C ALA A 85 -15.27 -1.06 1.84
N ALA A 86 -15.33 0.10 2.48
CA ALA A 86 -15.61 1.37 1.81
C ALA A 86 -14.53 1.73 0.78
N LEU A 87 -13.25 1.57 1.12
CA LEU A 87 -12.13 1.80 0.19
C LEU A 87 -12.18 0.87 -1.03
N ILE A 88 -12.38 -0.44 -0.81
CA ILE A 88 -12.51 -1.41 -1.91
C ILE A 88 -13.68 -1.05 -2.83
N THR A 89 -14.81 -0.64 -2.26
CA THR A 89 -15.99 -0.23 -3.03
C THR A 89 -15.70 1.00 -3.89
N ALA A 90 -15.03 2.00 -3.32
CA ALA A 90 -14.67 3.23 -4.02
C ALA A 90 -13.72 3.00 -5.20
N GLU A 91 -12.82 2.02 -5.11
CA GLU A 91 -11.82 1.73 -6.14
C GLU A 91 -12.28 0.69 -7.18
N HIS A 92 -13.12 -0.28 -6.80
CA HIS A 92 -13.49 -1.42 -7.64
C HIS A 92 -14.98 -1.49 -7.99
N GLY A 93 -15.81 -0.60 -7.46
CA GLY A 93 -17.22 -0.48 -7.89
C GLY A 93 -18.10 -1.66 -7.49
N LYS A 94 -17.69 -2.45 -6.49
CA LYS A 94 -18.56 -3.47 -5.91
C LYS A 94 -19.67 -2.78 -5.13
N VAL A 95 -20.76 -2.47 -5.82
CA VAL A 95 -22.08 -2.30 -5.20
C VAL A 95 -22.44 -3.63 -4.53
N HIS A 96 -22.90 -3.52 -3.27
CA HIS A 96 -23.25 -4.56 -2.31
C HIS A 96 -23.80 -5.88 -2.88
#